data_AF-A0A7S3J7Z4-F1
#
_entry.id   AF-A0A7S3J7Z4-F1
#
_cell.length_a   1.000
_cell.length_b   1.000
_cell.length_c   1.000
_cell.angle_alpha   90.00
_cell.angle_beta   90.00
_cell.angle_gamma   90.00
#
_symmetry.space_group_name_H-M   'P 1'
#
loop_
_entity.id
_entity.type
_entity.pdbx_description
1 polymer ?
#
loop_
_entity_poly.entity_id
_entity_poly.type
_entity_poly.pdbx_seq_one_letter_code
_entity_poly.pdbx_strand_id
1 'polypeptide(L)'
;AIAYGVDRQDGNQTHTAMFVNLGSSDFEVTVINFYARSDNKTDKYGNTKIGDVVENIEVLSQATTDRVSGRLFDIELLNILAERFNAMKSRVGKPDIRESPRIVNRLFKEISKIKDTLSANKEMLINLPEVADYENLKLTLQRTEFEDSIDKYMQYLVDTIHSALDQA
;
A
#
# COMPACT_ATOMS: atom_id res chain seq x y z
N ALA A 1 1.28 15.30 -1.44
CA ALA A 1 1.95 16.52 -0.99
C ALA A 1 1.37 17.79 -1.61
N ILE A 2 1.60 18.06 -2.91
CA ILE A 2 1.16 19.33 -3.55
C ILE A 2 -0.35 19.55 -3.46
N ALA A 3 -1.16 18.55 -3.84
CA ALA A 3 -2.62 18.64 -3.75
C ALA A 3 -3.09 18.97 -2.31
N TYR A 4 -2.55 18.25 -1.32
CA TYR A 4 -2.80 18.54 0.09
C TYR A 4 -2.39 19.98 0.46
N GLY A 5 -1.22 20.42 0.01
CA GLY A 5 -0.72 21.76 0.26
C GLY A 5 -1.59 22.88 -0.32
N VAL A 6 -2.20 22.64 -1.50
CA VAL A 6 -3.10 23.59 -2.19
C VAL A 6 -4.47 23.65 -1.53
N ASP A 7 -5.02 22.50 -1.12
CA ASP A 7 -6.40 22.40 -0.61
C ASP A 7 -6.52 22.78 0.87
N ARG A 8 -5.42 22.83 1.61
CA ARG A 8 -5.48 23.11 3.05
C ARG A 8 -5.99 24.53 3.34
N GLN A 9 -6.65 24.68 4.48
CA GLN A 9 -7.18 25.96 4.97
C GLN A 9 -6.74 26.24 6.40
N ASP A 10 -5.44 26.12 6.68
CA ASP A 10 -4.84 26.35 8.01
C ASP A 10 -4.37 27.80 8.21
N GLY A 11 -4.59 28.68 7.23
CA GLY A 11 -4.19 30.07 7.32
C GLY A 11 -2.69 30.27 7.30
N ASN A 12 -1.95 29.49 6.51
CA ASN A 12 -0.50 29.64 6.30
C ASN A 12 0.34 29.30 7.55
N GLN A 13 -0.20 28.45 8.44
CA GLN A 13 0.54 27.95 9.59
C GLN A 13 1.59 26.92 9.16
N THR A 14 2.70 26.88 9.90
CA THR A 14 3.68 25.80 9.72
C THR A 14 3.03 24.47 10.11
N HIS A 15 3.08 23.50 9.21
CA HIS A 15 2.46 22.20 9.37
C HIS A 15 3.41 21.12 8.84
N THR A 16 3.79 20.18 9.70
CA THR A 16 4.56 19.00 9.29
C THR A 16 3.62 17.81 9.13
N ALA A 17 3.66 17.17 7.95
CA ALA A 17 2.84 16.02 7.62
C ALA A 17 3.69 14.87 7.10
N MET A 18 3.34 13.65 7.51
CA MET A 18 3.91 12.41 6.97
C MET A 18 2.92 11.81 5.97
N PHE A 19 3.37 11.63 4.73
CA PHE A 19 2.63 10.92 3.70
C PHE A 19 3.07 9.47 3.68
N VAL A 20 2.09 8.57 3.79
CA VAL A 20 2.30 7.12 3.79
C VAL A 20 1.63 6.55 2.55
N ASN A 21 2.40 5.93 1.67
CA ASN A 21 1.92 5.37 0.41
C ASN A 21 2.32 3.90 0.31
N LEU A 22 1.35 2.99 0.47
CA LEU A 22 1.52 1.57 0.19
C LEU A 22 0.96 1.26 -1.20
N GLY A 23 1.86 1.17 -2.17
CA GLY A 23 1.54 0.89 -3.55
C GLY A 23 1.46 -0.60 -3.86
N SER A 24 1.32 -0.90 -5.15
CA SER A 24 1.35 -2.29 -5.62
C SER A 24 2.74 -2.91 -5.53
N SER A 25 3.81 -2.12 -5.71
CA SER A 25 5.19 -2.63 -5.81
C SER A 25 6.05 -2.28 -4.62
N ASP A 26 5.76 -1.16 -3.96
CA ASP A 26 6.61 -0.58 -2.92
C ASP A 26 5.77 0.08 -1.82
N PHE A 27 6.47 0.44 -0.75
CA PHE A 27 6.00 1.29 0.33
C PHE A 27 6.90 2.52 0.41
N GLU A 28 6.30 3.69 0.54
CA GLU A 28 6.99 4.97 0.58
C GLU A 28 6.45 5.83 1.73
N VAL A 29 7.36 6.44 2.47
CA VAL A 29 7.08 7.39 3.54
C VAL A 29 7.83 8.67 3.27
N THR A 30 7.13 9.80 3.25
CA THR A 30 7.71 11.13 2.99
C THR A 30 7.27 12.10 4.06
N VAL A 31 8.22 12.68 4.78
CA VAL A 31 7.96 13.72 5.79
C VAL A 31 8.13 15.08 5.14
N ILE A 32 7.09 15.91 5.23
CA ILE A 32 7.02 17.18 4.53
C ILE A 32 6.67 18.28 5.51
N ASN A 33 7.47 19.34 5.49
CA ASN A 33 7.15 20.57 6.16
C ASN A 33 6.48 21.53 5.17
N PHE A 34 5.35 22.04 5.60
CA PHE A 34 4.66 23.09 4.90
C PHE A 34 4.73 24.37 5.72
N TYR A 35 5.10 25.47 5.08
CA TYR A 35 5.25 26.74 5.78
C TYR A 35 5.09 27.91 4.82
N ALA A 36 4.60 29.02 5.35
CA ALA A 36 4.48 30.24 4.60
C ALA A 36 5.73 31.12 4.72
N ARG A 37 6.08 31.78 3.63
CA ARG A 37 7.16 32.76 3.56
C ARG A 37 6.69 33.99 2.80
N SER A 38 7.02 35.18 3.28
CA SER A 38 6.80 36.41 2.51
C SER A 38 7.89 36.56 1.44
N ASP A 39 7.50 36.78 0.19
CA ASP A 39 8.42 37.08 -0.93
C ASP A 39 8.88 38.55 -0.87
N ASN A 40 9.64 38.87 0.17
CA ASN A 40 10.12 40.24 0.38
C ASN A 40 11.19 40.60 -0.67
N LYS A 41 10.98 41.72 -1.38
CA LYS A 41 11.92 42.22 -2.39
C LYS A 41 12.63 43.46 -1.86
N THR A 42 13.96 43.42 -1.85
CA THR A 42 14.78 44.58 -1.49
C THR A 42 15.15 45.34 -2.76
N ASP A 43 14.88 46.64 -2.78
CA ASP A 43 15.28 47.49 -3.91
C ASP A 43 16.77 47.84 -3.87
N LYS A 44 17.28 48.45 -4.94
CA LYS A 44 18.69 48.88 -5.07
C LYS A 44 19.11 49.98 -4.07
N TYR A 45 18.17 50.52 -3.29
CA TYR A 45 18.39 51.54 -2.27
C TYR A 45 18.29 50.97 -0.84
N GLY A 46 18.07 49.65 -0.69
CA GLY A 46 17.99 48.97 0.60
C GLY A 46 16.59 48.96 1.23
N ASN A 47 15.56 49.45 0.53
CA ASN A 47 14.18 49.39 1.05
C ASN A 47 13.60 48.00 0.80
N THR A 48 13.05 47.38 1.85
CA THR A 48 12.36 46.09 1.75
C THR A 48 10.87 46.31 1.49
N LYS A 49 10.38 45.85 0.35
CA LYS A 49 8.95 45.76 0.06
C LYS A 49 8.42 44.41 0.52
N ILE A 50 7.43 44.42 1.41
CA ILE A 50 6.74 43.19 1.81
C ILE A 50 5.97 42.67 0.61
N GLY A 51 6.28 41.45 0.18
CA GLY A 51 5.61 40.77 -0.92
C GLY A 51 4.47 39.88 -0.44
N ASP A 52 3.87 39.17 -1.39
CA ASP A 52 2.82 38.21 -1.09
C ASP A 52 3.34 37.08 -0.20
N VAL A 53 2.46 36.56 0.65
CA VAL A 53 2.73 35.36 1.44
C VAL A 53 2.54 34.16 0.53
N VAL A 54 3.62 33.42 0.30
CA VAL A 54 3.61 32.21 -0.53
C VAL A 54 3.80 30.97 0.35
N GLU A 55 3.00 29.96 0.06
CA GLU A 55 3.10 28.66 0.71
C GLU A 55 4.27 27.87 0.10
N ASN A 56 5.14 27.33 0.96
CA ASN A 56 6.29 26.53 0.57
C ASN A 56 6.10 25.08 1.05
N ILE A 57 6.66 24.17 0.28
CA ILE A 57 6.66 22.74 0.55
C ILE A 57 8.12 22.30 0.58
N GLU A 58 8.55 21.79 1.72
CA GLU A 58 9.90 21.26 1.93
C GLU A 58 9.80 19.78 2.29
N VAL A 59 10.45 18.93 1.51
CA VAL A 59 10.61 17.51 1.87
C VAL A 59 11.74 17.44 2.88
N LEU A 60 11.42 17.07 4.13
CA LEU A 60 12.42 16.88 5.18
C LEU A 60 13.17 15.57 4.98
N SER A 61 12.43 14.50 4.70
CA SER A 61 12.99 13.17 4.51
C SER A 61 12.07 12.26 3.69
N GLN A 62 12.65 11.17 3.19
CA GLN A 62 11.96 10.14 2.44
C GLN A 62 12.59 8.77 2.72
N ALA A 63 11.77 7.74 2.87
CA ALA A 63 12.21 6.35 2.94
C ALA A 63 11.30 5.46 2.10
N THR A 64 11.87 4.39 1.54
CA THR A 64 11.13 3.42 0.71
C THR A 64 11.61 1.99 0.93
N THR A 65 10.73 1.03 0.71
CA THR A 65 11.06 -0.40 0.67
C THR A 65 10.17 -1.15 -0.31
N ASP A 66 10.71 -2.17 -0.97
CA ASP A 66 9.99 -3.13 -1.80
C ASP A 66 9.65 -4.43 -1.02
N ARG A 67 10.03 -4.50 0.26
CA ARG A 67 9.87 -5.68 1.13
C ARG A 67 8.45 -5.84 1.67
N VAL A 68 7.58 -4.85 1.46
CA VAL A 68 6.15 -4.89 1.75
C VAL A 68 5.41 -4.11 0.66
N SER A 69 4.41 -4.73 0.04
CA SER A 69 3.66 -4.14 -1.05
C SER A 69 2.35 -4.86 -1.29
N GLY A 70 1.42 -4.21 -1.99
CA GLY A 70 0.14 -4.81 -2.37
C GLY A 70 0.30 -6.09 -3.19
N ARG A 71 1.36 -6.21 -4.01
CA ARG A 71 1.65 -7.42 -4.79
C ARG A 71 2.10 -8.59 -3.91
N LEU A 72 2.89 -8.32 -2.87
CA LEU A 72 3.28 -9.37 -1.92
C LEU A 72 2.05 -9.91 -1.18
N PHE A 73 1.11 -9.03 -0.83
CA PHE A 73 -0.16 -9.44 -0.23
C PHE A 73 -1.02 -10.30 -1.19
N ASP A 74 -1.07 -9.93 -2.47
CA ASP A 74 -1.76 -10.73 -3.48
C ASP A 74 -1.14 -12.13 -3.64
N ILE A 75 0.19 -12.24 -3.49
CA ILE A 75 0.90 -13.52 -3.53
C ILE A 75 0.56 -14.39 -2.31
N GLU A 76 0.42 -13.83 -1.11
CA GLU A 76 -0.01 -14.61 0.07
C GLU A 76 -1.43 -15.14 -0.10
N LEU A 77 -2.36 -14.33 -0.60
CA LEU A 77 -3.71 -14.79 -0.93
C LEU A 77 -3.69 -15.90 -1.99
N LEU A 78 -2.85 -15.77 -3.03
CA LEU A 78 -2.67 -16.83 -4.02
C LEU A 78 -2.21 -18.14 -3.36
N ASN A 79 -1.24 -18.06 -2.44
CA ASN A 79 -0.73 -19.23 -1.73
C ASN A 79 -1.82 -19.89 -0.89
N ILE A 80 -2.60 -19.12 -0.12
CA ILE A 80 -3.73 -19.65 0.66
C ILE A 80 -4.71 -20.39 -0.26
N LEU A 81 -5.13 -19.78 -1.38
CA LEU A 81 -6.05 -20.42 -2.32
C LEU A 81 -5.46 -21.68 -2.94
N ALA A 82 -4.18 -21.64 -3.33
CA ALA A 82 -3.49 -22.77 -3.94
C ALA A 82 -3.33 -23.94 -2.96
N GLU A 83 -2.94 -23.67 -1.72
CA GLU A 83 -2.82 -24.68 -0.67
C GLU A 83 -4.17 -25.36 -0.39
N ARG A 84 -5.23 -24.57 -0.23
CA ARG A 84 -6.61 -25.08 -0.02
C ARG A 84 -7.07 -25.93 -1.19
N PHE A 85 -6.78 -25.50 -2.42
CA PHE A 85 -7.18 -26.24 -3.62
C PHE A 85 -6.37 -27.51 -3.82
N ASN A 86 -5.04 -27.45 -3.70
CA ASN A 86 -4.17 -28.61 -3.88
C ASN A 86 -4.36 -29.67 -2.79
N ALA A 87 -4.78 -29.28 -1.57
CA ALA A 87 -5.09 -30.21 -0.49
C ALA A 87 -6.40 -31.00 -0.67
N MET A 88 -7.20 -30.71 -1.70
CA MET A 88 -8.43 -31.45 -1.96
C MET A 88 -8.15 -32.92 -2.31
N LYS A 89 -9.03 -33.82 -1.85
CA LYS A 89 -8.92 -35.26 -2.17
C LYS A 89 -8.90 -35.53 -3.67
N SER A 90 -9.64 -34.76 -4.45
CA SER A 90 -9.68 -34.84 -5.92
C SER A 90 -8.41 -34.33 -6.61
N ARG A 91 -7.48 -33.73 -5.85
CA ARG A 91 -6.23 -33.15 -6.33
C ARG A 91 -4.99 -33.93 -5.86
N VAL A 92 -5.17 -35.01 -5.10
CA VAL A 92 -4.07 -35.89 -4.68
C VAL A 92 -3.31 -36.45 -5.89
N GLY A 93 -1.99 -36.27 -5.90
CA GLY A 93 -1.11 -36.73 -6.98
C GLY A 93 -1.09 -35.85 -8.23
N LYS A 94 -1.80 -34.72 -8.25
CA LYS A 94 -1.79 -33.78 -9.37
C LYS A 94 -0.76 -32.65 -9.15
N PRO A 95 -0.24 -32.02 -10.23
CA PRO A 95 0.73 -30.93 -10.13
C PRO A 95 0.16 -29.72 -9.38
N ASP A 96 1.02 -28.93 -8.74
CA ASP A 96 0.60 -27.70 -8.06
C ASP A 96 0.01 -26.71 -9.07
N ILE A 97 -1.16 -26.12 -8.78
CA ILE A 97 -1.76 -25.12 -9.66
C ILE A 97 -0.88 -23.87 -9.89
N ARG A 98 0.08 -23.61 -8.99
CA ARG A 98 1.05 -22.52 -9.11
C ARG A 98 2.05 -22.73 -10.25
N GLU A 99 2.23 -23.98 -10.71
CA GLU A 99 3.05 -24.30 -11.87
C GLU A 99 2.40 -23.89 -13.19
N SER A 100 1.11 -23.54 -13.19
CA SER A 100 0.38 -23.09 -14.38
C SER A 100 0.22 -21.57 -14.40
N PRO A 101 0.98 -20.83 -15.23
CA PRO A 101 0.83 -19.38 -15.35
C PRO A 101 -0.58 -18.96 -15.73
N ARG A 102 -1.28 -19.79 -16.52
CA ARG A 102 -2.67 -19.54 -16.92
C ARG A 102 -3.61 -19.55 -15.71
N ILE A 103 -3.47 -20.53 -14.81
CA ILE A 103 -4.30 -20.62 -13.60
C ILE A 103 -3.97 -19.48 -12.65
N VAL A 104 -2.68 -19.24 -12.40
CA VAL A 104 -2.19 -18.15 -11.55
C VAL A 104 -2.72 -16.80 -12.01
N ASN A 105 -2.61 -16.48 -13.31
CA ASN A 105 -3.11 -15.22 -13.87
C ASN A 105 -4.63 -15.06 -13.74
N ARG A 106 -5.40 -16.16 -13.81
CA ARG A 106 -6.84 -16.12 -13.56
C ARG A 106 -7.13 -15.86 -12.09
N LEU A 107 -6.42 -16.53 -11.18
CA LEU A 107 -6.61 -16.35 -9.73
C LEU A 107 -6.27 -14.93 -9.28
N PHE A 108 -5.22 -14.30 -9.81
CA PHE A 108 -4.89 -12.90 -9.49
C PHE A 108 -6.04 -11.91 -9.78
N LYS A 109 -6.86 -12.16 -10.80
CA LYS A 109 -8.04 -11.32 -11.09
C LYS A 109 -9.12 -11.43 -10.01
N GLU A 110 -9.26 -12.61 -9.40
CA GLU A 110 -10.21 -12.83 -8.31
C GLU A 110 -9.64 -12.38 -6.96
N ILE A 111 -8.32 -12.49 -6.76
CA ILE A 111 -7.62 -12.06 -5.55
C ILE A 111 -7.84 -10.57 -5.26
N SER A 112 -7.82 -9.70 -6.28
CA SER A 112 -8.12 -8.27 -6.09
C SER A 112 -9.47 -8.07 -5.42
N LYS A 113 -10.52 -8.75 -5.91
CA LYS A 113 -11.87 -8.66 -5.33
C LYS A 113 -11.95 -9.27 -3.94
N ILE A 114 -11.23 -10.37 -3.70
CA ILE A 114 -11.17 -11.03 -2.39
C ILE A 114 -10.54 -10.09 -1.37
N LYS A 115 -9.40 -9.48 -1.72
CA LYS A 115 -8.70 -8.51 -0.88
C LYS A 115 -9.55 -7.28 -0.56
N ASP A 116 -10.24 -6.73 -1.57
CA ASP A 116 -11.15 -5.59 -1.37
C ASP A 116 -12.30 -5.95 -0.43
N THR A 117 -12.88 -7.14 -0.60
CA THR A 117 -13.97 -7.64 0.25
C THR A 117 -13.50 -7.86 1.68
N LEU A 118 -12.32 -8.47 1.88
CA LEU A 118 -11.73 -8.69 3.20
C LEU A 118 -11.30 -7.38 3.87
N SER A 119 -10.98 -6.33 3.11
CA SER A 119 -10.71 -4.99 3.69
C SER A 119 -11.97 -4.41 4.35
N ALA A 120 -13.15 -4.69 3.80
CA ALA A 120 -14.43 -4.22 4.33
C ALA A 120 -15.08 -5.20 5.33
N ASN A 121 -14.89 -6.51 5.17
CA ASN A 121 -15.61 -7.55 5.92
C ASN A 121 -14.67 -8.48 6.71
N LYS A 122 -15.19 -9.14 7.75
CA LYS A 122 -14.43 -10.08 8.58
C LYS A 122 -14.14 -11.42 7.91
N GLU A 123 -14.96 -11.79 6.93
CA GLU A 123 -14.83 -13.05 6.19
C GLU A 123 -15.42 -12.91 4.78
N MET A 124 -15.11 -13.84 3.89
CA MET A 124 -15.70 -13.96 2.57
C MET A 124 -15.90 -15.42 2.18
N LEU A 125 -17.08 -15.75 1.65
CA LEU A 125 -17.31 -17.02 0.96
C LEU A 125 -16.73 -16.93 -0.47
N ILE A 126 -15.72 -17.73 -0.74
CA ILE A 126 -15.04 -17.84 -2.02
C ILE A 126 -15.59 -19.05 -2.76
N ASN A 127 -16.05 -18.84 -4.00
CA ASN A 127 -16.53 -19.89 -4.89
C ASN A 127 -15.95 -19.67 -6.30
N LEU A 128 -14.86 -20.37 -6.61
CA LEU A 128 -14.18 -20.30 -7.89
C LEU A 128 -14.47 -21.58 -8.70
N PRO A 129 -15.19 -21.48 -9.83
CA PRO A 129 -15.47 -22.64 -10.65
C PRO A 129 -14.25 -23.05 -11.50
N GLU A 130 -14.12 -24.35 -11.71
CA GLU A 130 -13.18 -25.01 -12.61
C GLU A 130 -11.77 -24.45 -12.50
N VAL A 131 -11.20 -24.45 -11.29
CA VAL A 131 -9.86 -23.90 -11.01
C VAL A 131 -8.78 -24.71 -11.75
N ALA A 132 -8.86 -26.04 -11.68
CA ALA A 132 -8.08 -26.97 -12.48
C ALA A 132 -8.76 -28.35 -12.47
N ASP A 133 -8.52 -29.18 -13.49
CA ASP A 133 -8.99 -30.58 -13.55
C ASP A 133 -10.48 -30.78 -13.30
N TYR A 134 -11.31 -29.82 -13.75
CA TYR A 134 -12.76 -29.80 -13.55
C TYR A 134 -13.19 -29.70 -12.07
N GLU A 135 -12.28 -29.29 -11.19
CA GLU A 135 -12.53 -29.11 -9.76
C GLU A 135 -12.80 -27.63 -9.43
N ASN A 136 -13.74 -27.42 -8.51
CA ASN A 136 -14.12 -26.08 -8.03
C ASN A 136 -13.47 -25.80 -6.67
N LEU A 137 -13.09 -24.55 -6.40
CA LEU A 137 -12.68 -24.11 -5.07
C LEU A 137 -13.84 -23.45 -4.35
N LYS A 138 -14.25 -24.02 -3.21
CA LYS A 138 -15.22 -23.44 -2.29
C LYS A 138 -14.62 -23.39 -0.89
N LEU A 139 -14.47 -22.20 -0.32
CA LEU A 139 -14.04 -22.02 1.06
C LEU A 139 -14.65 -20.75 1.66
N THR A 140 -14.69 -20.68 2.99
CA THR A 140 -14.84 -19.41 3.70
C THR A 140 -13.46 -18.99 4.16
N LEU A 141 -13.02 -17.80 3.76
CA LEU A 141 -11.75 -17.21 4.18
C LEU A 141 -12.00 -16.14 5.23
N GLN A 142 -11.35 -16.25 6.38
CA GLN A 142 -11.37 -15.23 7.43
C GLN A 142 -10.35 -14.12 7.11
N ARG A 143 -10.67 -12.88 7.45
CA ARG A 143 -9.73 -11.75 7.36
C ARG A 143 -8.48 -12.02 8.21
N THR A 144 -8.67 -12.55 9.42
CA THR A 144 -7.56 -12.85 10.33
C THR A 144 -6.59 -13.88 9.74
N GLU A 145 -7.08 -14.90 9.03
CA GLU A 145 -6.22 -15.87 8.34
C GLU A 145 -5.32 -15.20 7.30
N PHE A 146 -5.86 -14.20 6.59
CA PHE A 146 -5.06 -13.40 5.66
C PHE A 146 -4.10 -12.46 6.40
N GLU A 147 -4.54 -11.75 7.44
CA GLU A 147 -3.70 -10.85 8.25
C GLU A 147 -2.52 -11.60 8.87
N ASP A 148 -2.75 -12.78 9.44
CA ASP A 148 -1.70 -13.64 10.00
C ASP A 148 -0.66 -14.03 8.93
N SER A 149 -1.11 -14.27 7.68
CA SER A 149 -0.20 -14.62 6.57
C SER A 149 0.72 -13.47 6.14
N ILE A 150 0.30 -12.23 6.34
CA ILE A 150 1.04 -11.03 5.98
C ILE A 150 1.76 -10.36 7.17
N ASP A 151 1.57 -10.86 8.39
CA ASP A 151 2.14 -10.29 9.62
C ASP A 151 3.68 -10.11 9.53
N LYS A 152 4.35 -11.06 8.89
CA LYS A 152 5.80 -11.02 8.60
C LYS A 152 6.26 -9.77 7.83
N TYR A 153 5.36 -9.05 7.16
CA TYR A 153 5.66 -7.83 6.43
C TYR A 153 5.49 -6.56 7.26
N MET A 154 4.77 -6.61 8.39
CA MET A 154 4.41 -5.44 9.18
C MET A 154 5.64 -4.71 9.74
N GLN A 155 6.68 -5.47 10.10
CA GLN A 155 7.94 -4.88 10.59
C GLN A 155 8.58 -3.97 9.53
N TYR A 156 8.48 -4.28 8.24
CA TYR A 156 9.06 -3.42 7.19
C TYR A 156 8.33 -2.08 7.05
N LEU A 157 7.03 -2.03 7.36
CA LEU A 157 6.30 -0.77 7.44
C LEU A 157 6.84 0.10 8.56
N VAL A 158 6.99 -0.50 9.75
CA VAL A 158 7.50 0.17 10.96
C VAL A 158 8.93 0.68 10.74
N ASP A 159 9.81 -0.17 10.22
CA ASP A 159 11.21 0.18 9.95
C ASP A 159 11.32 1.34 8.95
N THR A 160 10.49 1.34 7.89
CA THR A 160 10.52 2.40 6.87
C THR A 160 10.00 3.72 7.43
N ILE A 161 8.97 3.69 8.29
CA ILE A 161 8.47 4.87 8.98
C ILE A 161 9.55 5.45 9.90
N HIS A 162 10.22 4.63 10.71
CA HIS A 162 11.31 5.07 11.58
C HIS A 162 12.47 5.66 10.78
N SER A 163 12.87 5.01 9.70
CA SER A 163 13.92 5.50 8.80
C SER A 163 13.61 6.91 8.26
N ALA A 164 12.36 7.18 7.87
CA ALA A 164 11.97 8.52 7.44
C ALA A 164 11.98 9.53 8.61
N LEU A 165 11.45 9.17 9.77
CA LEU A 165 11.37 10.08 10.92
C LEU A 165 12.75 10.43 11.50
N ASP A 166 13.69 9.48 11.53
CA ASP A 166 15.05 9.72 12.05
C ASP A 166 15.90 10.63 11.14
N GLN A 167 15.50 10.76 9.87
CA GLN A 167 16.17 11.60 8.86
C GLN A 167 15.51 12.99 8.69
N ALA A 168 14.33 13.22 9.27
CA ALA A 168 13.56 14.45 9.16
C ALA A 168 14.06 15.54 10.12
#